data_AF-A0A5B8MGA0-F1
#
_entry.id   AF-A0A5B8MGA0-F1
#
_cell.length_a   1.000
_cell.length_b   1.000
_cell.length_c   1.000
_cell.angle_alpha   90.00
_cell.angle_beta   90.00
_cell.angle_gamma   90.00
#
_symmetry.space_group_name_H-M   'P 1'
#
loop_
_entity.id
_entity.type
_entity.pdbx_description
1 polymer ?
#
loop_
_entity_poly.entity_id
_entity_poly.type
_entity_poly.pdbx_seq_one_letter_code
_entity_poly.pdbx_strand_id
1 'polypeptide(L)'
;MSGGSVGMVRRCGPRLLGSTSTSGRKGVVPERRVPFPFVRAPLVVLATVDSSNLGSRFGKLGLGSVFDDGLVTPVLGGDQVPSKQEVSAKPEESNPPKEEGEEVPLATLEQMRKFSERYAKNSKTYFCSDPGVTAVVIKGLAEHKEAYGAPLCPCRHYDDKEAEVAQGFWNCPCVPMRERNECHCMLFLTEDNPFRAEDAEIGLQEIVDLTDNPGH
;
A
#
# COMPACT_ATOMS: atom_id res chain seq x y z
N MET A 1 -32.36 36.35 54.32
CA MET A 1 -31.06 36.92 54.72
C MET A 1 -30.01 36.05 54.04
N SER A 2 -29.64 36.37 52.80
CA SER A 2 -28.36 37.04 52.42
C SER A 2 -27.15 36.15 52.71
N GLY A 3 -26.22 35.77 51.82
CA GLY A 3 -25.89 35.95 50.39
C GLY A 3 -24.85 34.84 50.06
N GLY A 4 -24.49 34.46 48.83
CA GLY A 4 -24.22 35.22 47.62
C GLY A 4 -22.71 35.31 47.39
N SER A 5 -22.10 34.41 46.61
CA SER A 5 -20.84 34.69 45.89
C SER A 5 -20.68 33.75 44.68
N VAL A 6 -20.79 34.34 43.49
CA VAL A 6 -20.69 33.70 42.18
C VAL A 6 -19.38 34.21 41.56
N GLY A 7 -18.43 33.30 41.32
CA GLY A 7 -17.08 33.63 40.87
C GLY A 7 -16.90 33.56 39.35
N MET A 8 -16.89 34.73 38.72
CA MET A 8 -16.01 35.14 37.61
C MET A 8 -16.06 34.37 36.27
N VAL A 9 -17.01 34.77 35.42
CA VAL A 9 -17.02 34.50 33.97
C VAL A 9 -15.95 35.37 33.29
N ARG A 10 -14.90 34.78 32.74
CA ARG A 10 -13.89 35.52 31.94
C ARG A 10 -14.46 35.82 30.55
N ARG A 11 -14.89 37.07 30.36
CA ARG A 11 -15.22 37.67 29.07
C ARG A 11 -13.94 37.94 28.29
N CYS A 12 -13.71 37.21 27.20
CA CYS A 12 -12.79 37.64 26.15
C CYS A 12 -13.62 38.43 25.12
N GLY A 13 -13.38 39.75 25.04
CA GLY A 13 -14.06 40.64 24.12
C GLY A 13 -13.56 40.52 22.67
N PRO A 14 -14.32 41.03 21.69
CA PRO A 14 -14.00 40.92 20.27
C PRO A 14 -12.98 41.98 19.86
N ARG A 15 -11.90 41.58 19.16
CA ARG A 15 -11.02 42.53 18.46
C ARG A 15 -11.56 42.77 17.05
N LEU A 16 -11.63 44.05 16.75
CA LEU A 16 -12.22 44.68 15.58
C LEU A 16 -11.49 44.38 14.28
N LEU A 17 -12.29 44.51 13.23
CA LEU A 17 -12.01 44.44 11.81
C LEU A 17 -10.80 45.30 11.37
N GLY A 18 -10.02 44.73 10.45
CA GLY A 18 -9.03 45.45 9.64
C GLY A 18 -9.08 44.93 8.21
N SER A 19 -9.94 45.55 7.39
CA SER A 19 -10.03 45.39 5.95
C SER A 19 -8.91 46.18 5.27
N THR A 20 -8.07 45.50 4.47
CA THR A 20 -7.31 46.17 3.40
C THR A 20 -7.46 45.38 2.11
N SER A 21 -8.21 46.00 1.21
CA SER A 21 -8.36 45.68 -0.19
C SER A 21 -7.03 45.94 -0.91
N THR A 22 -6.46 44.93 -1.57
CA THR A 22 -5.60 45.16 -2.73
C THR A 22 -5.96 44.18 -3.83
N SER A 23 -6.21 44.81 -4.97
CA SER A 23 -6.71 44.29 -6.23
C SER A 23 -5.58 43.70 -7.08
N GLY A 24 -5.93 42.65 -7.83
CA GLY A 24 -5.39 42.42 -9.17
C GLY A 24 -4.02 41.77 -9.29
N ARG A 25 -4.01 40.52 -9.78
CA ARG A 25 -3.69 40.23 -11.19
C ARG A 25 -3.91 38.75 -11.46
N LYS A 26 -4.69 38.49 -12.51
CA LYS A 26 -4.84 37.19 -13.14
C LYS A 26 -3.49 36.78 -13.71
N GLY A 27 -2.85 35.77 -13.12
CA GLY A 27 -1.71 35.05 -13.69
C GLY A 27 -2.21 33.75 -14.28
N VAL A 28 -2.58 33.78 -15.57
CA VAL A 28 -2.81 32.59 -16.38
C VAL A 28 -1.48 31.84 -16.46
N VAL A 29 -1.41 30.64 -15.88
CA VAL A 29 -0.25 29.77 -15.98
C VAL A 29 -0.21 29.19 -17.39
N PRO A 30 0.87 29.40 -18.18
CA PRO A 30 0.97 28.81 -19.50
C PRO A 30 1.25 27.31 -19.41
N GLU A 31 0.31 26.55 -19.95
CA GLU A 31 0.34 25.14 -20.33
C GLU A 31 1.64 24.80 -21.09
N ARG A 32 2.60 24.16 -20.40
CA ARG A 32 3.79 23.60 -21.05
C ARG A 32 3.41 22.27 -21.69
N ARG A 33 3.04 22.36 -22.97
CA ARG A 33 3.10 21.24 -23.92
C ARG A 33 4.52 20.67 -23.94
N VAL A 34 4.67 19.47 -23.41
CA VAL A 34 5.82 18.63 -23.70
C VAL A 34 5.67 18.08 -25.12
N PRO A 35 6.65 18.28 -26.03
CA PRO A 35 6.63 17.65 -27.33
C PRO A 35 7.01 16.18 -27.19
N PHE A 36 6.07 15.29 -27.53
CA PHE A 36 6.31 13.89 -27.84
C PHE A 36 7.36 13.77 -28.96
N PRO A 37 8.49 13.07 -28.77
CA PRO A 37 9.20 12.48 -29.90
C PRO A 37 8.51 11.19 -30.29
N PHE A 38 7.67 11.32 -31.31
CA PHE A 38 7.23 10.26 -32.19
C PHE A 38 8.49 9.63 -32.83
N VAL A 39 8.91 8.46 -32.37
CA VAL A 39 9.83 7.61 -33.14
C VAL A 39 9.16 6.26 -33.30
N ARG A 40 8.81 5.99 -34.55
CA ARG A 40 8.04 4.85 -35.02
C ARG A 40 9.00 3.90 -35.75
N ALA A 41 8.78 2.61 -35.50
CA ALA A 41 9.10 1.47 -36.38
C ALA A 41 10.58 1.00 -36.45
N PRO A 42 10.85 -0.16 -37.08
CA PRO A 42 10.37 -1.51 -36.73
C PRO A 42 11.52 -2.56 -36.84
N LEU A 43 11.14 -3.84 -36.85
CA LEU A 43 11.74 -4.93 -37.65
C LEU A 43 12.48 -6.04 -36.88
N VAL A 44 11.72 -7.11 -36.65
CA VAL A 44 12.02 -8.53 -36.96
C VAL A 44 13.50 -8.91 -37.16
N VAL A 45 14.03 -9.78 -36.29
CA VAL A 45 15.07 -10.75 -36.67
C VAL A 45 14.77 -12.10 -36.02
N LEU A 46 14.26 -13.02 -36.84
CA LEU A 46 14.39 -14.47 -36.66
C LEU A 46 15.76 -14.88 -37.22
N ALA A 47 16.56 -15.60 -36.44
CA ALA A 47 17.72 -16.38 -36.90
C ALA A 47 17.87 -17.57 -35.94
N THR A 48 17.44 -18.79 -36.29
CA THR A 48 18.15 -19.84 -37.06
C THR A 48 19.52 -20.23 -36.50
N VAL A 49 19.54 -21.38 -35.81
CA VAL A 49 20.56 -22.46 -35.75
C VAL A 49 21.98 -22.19 -36.27
N ASP A 50 23.00 -22.66 -35.52
CA ASP A 50 23.89 -23.74 -36.01
C ASP A 50 24.74 -24.39 -34.90
N SER A 51 24.87 -25.71 -35.03
CA SER A 51 25.70 -26.64 -34.25
C SER A 51 27.10 -26.75 -34.85
N SER A 52 28.16 -26.59 -34.05
CA SER A 52 29.53 -27.11 -34.32
C SER A 52 30.38 -26.99 -33.05
N ASN A 53 30.57 -28.05 -32.26
CA ASN A 53 31.63 -29.07 -32.36
C ASN A 53 33.07 -28.52 -32.33
N LEU A 54 33.71 -28.59 -31.16
CA LEU A 54 35.14 -28.83 -30.94
C LEU A 54 35.28 -29.08 -29.41
N GLY A 55 35.81 -30.17 -28.86
CA GLY A 55 36.82 -31.10 -29.34
C GLY A 55 37.96 -31.14 -28.32
N SER A 56 38.05 -32.29 -27.61
CA SER A 56 39.28 -32.87 -27.00
C SER A 56 39.83 -32.32 -25.67
N ARG A 57 39.96 -33.22 -24.67
CA ARG A 57 41.22 -33.89 -24.25
C ARG A 57 40.94 -34.79 -23.01
N PHE A 58 40.92 -36.12 -23.12
CA PHE A 58 42.03 -37.11 -23.09
C PHE A 58 42.52 -37.53 -21.69
N GLY A 59 42.31 -38.83 -21.39
CA GLY A 59 43.01 -39.65 -20.37
C GLY A 59 42.28 -39.77 -19.02
N LYS A 60 42.06 -40.94 -18.39
CA LYS A 60 42.84 -42.17 -18.43
C LYS A 60 42.10 -43.30 -17.67
N LEU A 61 41.86 -44.41 -18.37
CA LEU A 61 41.92 -45.83 -17.95
C LEU A 61 41.43 -46.24 -16.54
N GLY A 62 40.37 -47.07 -16.51
CA GLY A 62 40.01 -47.93 -15.37
C GLY A 62 38.81 -48.83 -15.69
N LEU A 63 39.07 -50.14 -15.82
CA LEU A 63 38.15 -51.27 -15.98
C LEU A 63 36.90 -51.16 -15.09
N GLY A 64 35.67 -51.57 -15.40
CA GLY A 64 35.09 -52.47 -16.39
C GLY A 64 33.93 -53.21 -15.70
N SER A 65 32.70 -53.12 -16.20
CA SER A 65 31.64 -54.15 -16.16
C SER A 65 30.25 -53.54 -16.44
N VAL A 66 29.67 -54.03 -17.53
CA VAL A 66 28.29 -54.01 -18.04
C VAL A 66 27.14 -53.69 -17.05
N PHE A 67 26.25 -52.75 -17.40
CA PHE A 67 24.82 -53.00 -17.76
C PHE A 67 24.03 -51.69 -18.01
N ASP A 68 23.31 -51.71 -19.14
CA ASP A 68 22.09 -50.99 -19.54
C ASP A 68 22.10 -49.48 -19.88
N ASP A 69 21.70 -49.24 -21.14
CA ASP A 69 21.48 -47.99 -21.84
C ASP A 69 20.39 -47.12 -21.19
N GLY A 70 20.78 -45.91 -20.78
CA GLY A 70 19.86 -44.89 -20.30
C GLY A 70 20.43 -43.49 -20.50
N LEU A 71 20.02 -42.87 -21.61
CA LEU A 71 20.30 -41.51 -22.06
C LEU A 71 20.34 -40.47 -20.91
N VAL A 72 21.51 -39.93 -20.58
CA VAL A 72 21.66 -38.77 -19.67
C VAL A 72 22.24 -37.57 -20.40
N THR A 73 21.47 -36.49 -20.46
CA THR A 73 21.91 -35.14 -20.84
C THR A 73 22.56 -34.44 -19.64
N PRO A 74 23.71 -33.76 -19.79
CA PRO A 74 24.27 -32.92 -18.74
C PRO A 74 23.56 -31.56 -18.69
N VAL A 75 22.80 -31.31 -17.61
CA VAL A 75 22.36 -29.96 -17.25
C VAL A 75 23.46 -29.31 -16.41
N LEU A 76 24.00 -28.23 -16.94
CA LEU A 76 24.93 -27.32 -16.28
C LEU A 76 24.26 -26.68 -15.07
N GLY A 77 25.03 -26.52 -14.00
CA GLY A 77 24.58 -26.06 -12.69
C GLY A 77 23.90 -24.69 -12.71
N GLY A 78 22.79 -24.64 -11.99
CA GLY A 78 22.18 -23.43 -11.47
C GLY A 78 22.06 -23.56 -9.96
N ASP A 79 22.39 -22.47 -9.28
CA ASP A 79 22.45 -22.28 -7.84
C ASP A 79 21.35 -22.95 -7.01
N GLN A 80 21.79 -23.59 -5.93
CA GLN A 80 20.92 -24.01 -4.83
C GLN A 80 20.25 -22.77 -4.20
N VAL A 81 18.98 -22.56 -4.53
CA VAL A 81 18.04 -21.84 -3.67
C VAL A 81 17.49 -22.86 -2.66
N PRO A 82 17.72 -22.70 -1.34
CA PRO A 82 17.14 -23.60 -0.36
C PRO A 82 15.63 -23.34 -0.23
N SER A 83 14.88 -24.41 -0.49
CA SER A 83 13.49 -24.62 -0.09
C SER A 83 13.26 -24.30 1.38
N LYS A 84 12.19 -23.54 1.65
CA LYS A 84 11.04 -23.95 2.49
C LYS A 84 10.17 -22.73 2.75
N GLN A 85 9.01 -22.69 2.10
CA GLN A 85 7.72 -22.62 2.79
C GLN A 85 6.60 -22.74 1.77
N GLU A 86 6.13 -23.98 1.62
CA GLU A 86 4.79 -24.27 1.15
C GLU A 86 3.83 -23.90 2.30
N VAL A 87 2.97 -22.92 2.08
CA VAL A 87 1.72 -22.75 2.84
C VAL A 87 0.59 -22.77 1.82
N SER A 88 0.05 -23.96 1.69
CA SER A 88 -1.36 -24.29 1.69
C SER A 88 -2.32 -23.33 0.99
N ALA A 89 -2.78 -23.79 -0.17
CA ALA A 89 -4.10 -23.50 -0.68
C ALA A 89 -5.18 -23.80 0.37
N LYS A 90 -6.08 -22.82 0.59
CA LYS A 90 -7.49 -23.00 1.00
C LYS A 90 -8.24 -21.66 0.80
N PRO A 91 -9.56 -21.69 0.67
CA PRO A 91 -10.33 -21.85 -0.56
C PRO A 91 -10.93 -20.51 -1.03
N GLU A 92 -11.28 -20.43 -2.32
CA GLU A 92 -12.36 -19.52 -2.75
C GLU A 92 -13.64 -19.98 -2.06
N GLU A 93 -14.10 -19.19 -1.08
CA GLU A 93 -15.39 -19.36 -0.43
C GLU A 93 -16.30 -18.23 -0.95
N SER A 94 -17.37 -18.67 -1.59
CA SER A 94 -18.44 -17.89 -2.22
C SER A 94 -18.95 -16.74 -1.37
N ASN A 95 -19.09 -15.55 -1.97
CA ASN A 95 -19.83 -14.42 -1.42
C ASN A 95 -21.28 -14.83 -1.07
N PRO A 96 -21.70 -14.82 0.22
CA PRO A 96 -23.09 -14.58 0.54
C PRO A 96 -23.37 -13.07 0.44
N PRO A 97 -24.53 -12.65 -0.10
CA PRO A 97 -24.94 -11.25 -0.01
C PRO A 97 -25.44 -11.01 1.41
N LYS A 98 -24.94 -9.99 2.12
CA LYS A 98 -25.59 -9.54 3.35
C LYS A 98 -25.66 -8.02 3.47
N GLU A 99 -26.89 -7.66 3.79
CA GLU A 99 -27.48 -6.34 3.99
C GLU A 99 -26.95 -5.63 5.25
N GLU A 100 -27.05 -4.31 5.15
CA GLU A 100 -26.90 -3.23 6.13
C GLU A 100 -26.79 -3.59 7.62
N GLY A 101 -25.61 -3.27 8.18
CA GLY A 101 -25.36 -3.25 9.64
C GLY A 101 -24.08 -3.96 10.08
N GLU A 102 -23.26 -4.46 9.14
CA GLU A 102 -22.16 -5.38 9.44
C GLU A 102 -20.97 -4.65 10.10
N GLU A 103 -20.81 -4.91 11.39
CA GLU A 103 -19.59 -4.69 12.15
C GLU A 103 -18.39 -5.36 11.45
N VAL A 104 -17.31 -4.61 11.22
CA VAL A 104 -16.13 -5.14 10.51
C VAL A 104 -15.56 -6.35 11.25
N PRO A 105 -15.33 -7.51 10.59
CA PRO A 105 -14.73 -8.67 11.23
C PRO A 105 -13.39 -8.31 11.87
N LEU A 106 -13.24 -8.61 13.17
CA LEU A 106 -12.01 -8.32 13.92
C LEU A 106 -10.77 -8.96 13.28
N ALA A 107 -10.94 -10.12 12.62
CA ALA A 107 -9.88 -10.78 11.88
C ALA A 107 -9.34 -9.93 10.72
N THR A 108 -10.21 -9.25 9.99
CA THR A 108 -9.82 -8.39 8.87
C THR A 108 -9.17 -7.10 9.36
N LEU A 109 -9.68 -6.53 10.46
CA LEU A 109 -9.03 -5.39 11.12
C LEU A 109 -7.61 -5.73 11.57
N GLU A 110 -7.41 -6.91 12.17
CA GLU A 110 -6.07 -7.36 12.58
C GLU A 110 -5.13 -7.53 11.38
N GLN A 111 -5.63 -8.05 10.27
CA GLN A 111 -4.84 -8.17 9.03
C GLN A 111 -4.42 -6.79 8.51
N MET A 112 -5.31 -5.79 8.51
CA MET A 112 -5.01 -4.43 8.06
C MET A 112 -4.07 -3.69 9.00
N ARG A 113 -4.20 -3.91 10.32
CA ARG A 113 -3.23 -3.42 11.31
C ARG A 113 -1.83 -3.97 11.03
N LYS A 114 -1.69 -5.30 10.93
CA LYS A 114 -0.40 -5.96 10.65
C LYS A 114 0.19 -5.53 9.31
N PHE A 115 -0.65 -5.34 8.29
CA PHE A 115 -0.23 -4.80 7.01
C PHE A 115 0.36 -3.39 7.17
N SER A 116 -0.32 -2.51 7.91
CA SER A 116 0.10 -1.12 8.10
C SER A 116 1.43 -1.03 8.86
N GLU A 117 1.59 -1.80 9.95
CA GLU A 117 2.86 -1.86 10.71
C GLU A 117 4.02 -2.38 9.85
N ARG A 118 3.79 -3.45 9.09
CA ARG A 118 4.82 -4.02 8.20
C ARG A 118 5.19 -3.05 7.09
N TYR A 119 4.21 -2.38 6.50
CA TYR A 119 4.45 -1.44 5.42
C TYR A 119 5.22 -0.22 5.93
N ALA A 120 4.82 0.35 7.07
CA ALA A 120 5.50 1.46 7.73
C ALA A 120 6.98 1.16 7.99
N LYS A 121 7.29 -0.05 8.51
CA LYS A 121 8.66 -0.53 8.73
C LYS A 121 9.45 -0.66 7.41
N ASN A 122 8.81 -1.11 6.34
CA ASN A 122 9.46 -1.29 5.03
C ASN A 122 9.71 0.04 4.29
N SER A 123 8.75 0.96 4.30
CA SER A 123 8.86 2.27 3.64
C SER A 123 9.57 3.32 4.48
N LYS A 124 9.95 3.00 5.73
CA LYS A 124 10.53 3.93 6.70
C LYS A 124 9.64 5.17 6.92
N THR A 125 8.35 4.90 7.07
CA THR A 125 7.33 5.92 7.32
C THR A 125 6.71 5.70 8.69
N TYR A 126 6.11 6.75 9.21
CA TYR A 126 5.55 6.82 10.56
C TYR A 126 4.04 7.02 10.48
N PHE A 127 3.33 6.66 11.54
CA PHE A 127 1.91 6.95 11.66
C PHE A 127 1.66 8.42 12.02
N CYS A 128 0.40 8.83 11.98
CA CYS A 128 -0.02 10.13 12.48
C CYS A 128 0.18 10.20 14.00
N SER A 129 0.54 11.38 14.51
CA SER A 129 0.63 11.67 15.95
C SER A 129 -0.69 11.48 16.68
N ASP A 130 -1.80 11.60 15.94
CA ASP A 130 -3.13 11.27 16.44
C ASP A 130 -3.50 9.83 16.02
N PRO A 131 -3.60 8.89 16.99
CA PRO A 131 -3.97 7.51 16.71
C PRO A 131 -5.42 7.38 16.20
N GLY A 132 -6.29 8.35 16.45
CA GLY A 132 -7.68 8.34 15.96
C GLY A 132 -7.76 8.36 14.44
N VAL A 133 -6.93 9.20 13.79
CA VAL A 133 -6.81 9.25 12.32
C VAL A 133 -6.35 7.90 11.78
N THR A 134 -5.31 7.32 12.41
CA THR A 134 -4.74 6.02 12.03
C THR A 134 -5.79 4.91 12.15
N ALA A 135 -6.56 4.88 13.25
CA ALA A 135 -7.59 3.89 13.51
C ALA A 135 -8.74 3.96 12.49
N VAL A 136 -9.26 5.16 12.19
CA VAL A 136 -10.33 5.36 11.22
C VAL A 136 -9.91 4.91 9.82
N VAL A 137 -8.68 5.21 9.41
CA VAL A 137 -8.17 4.79 8.09
C VAL A 137 -8.00 3.27 8.01
N ILE A 138 -7.45 2.63 9.06
CA ILE A 138 -7.30 1.16 9.10
C ILE A 138 -8.67 0.48 9.03
N LYS A 139 -9.66 1.01 9.76
CA LYS A 139 -11.04 0.51 9.71
C LYS A 139 -11.64 0.65 8.32
N GLY A 140 -11.55 1.83 7.70
CA GLY A 140 -12.07 2.04 6.34
C GLY A 140 -11.38 1.15 5.28
N LEU A 141 -10.09 0.87 5.43
CA LEU A 141 -9.38 -0.09 4.57
C LEU A 141 -9.90 -1.52 4.75
N ALA A 142 -10.23 -1.91 5.98
CA ALA A 142 -10.81 -3.22 6.26
C ALA A 142 -12.25 -3.33 5.73
N GLU A 143 -13.08 -2.29 5.89
CA GLU A 143 -14.44 -2.23 5.32
C GLU A 143 -14.41 -2.42 3.80
N HIS A 144 -13.54 -1.69 3.09
CA HIS A 144 -13.40 -1.84 1.65
C HIS A 144 -12.85 -3.20 1.24
N LYS A 145 -11.98 -3.80 2.06
CA LYS A 145 -11.48 -5.15 1.82
C LYS A 145 -12.59 -6.19 1.90
N GLU A 146 -13.49 -6.10 2.87
CA GLU A 146 -14.64 -7.01 2.95
C GLU A 146 -15.66 -6.74 1.84
N ALA A 147 -15.95 -5.47 1.54
CA ALA A 147 -16.97 -5.11 0.57
C ALA A 147 -16.57 -5.41 -0.89
N TYR A 148 -15.31 -5.15 -1.26
CA TYR A 148 -14.83 -5.23 -2.65
C TYR A 148 -13.71 -6.26 -2.86
N GLY A 149 -13.24 -6.92 -1.80
CA GLY A 149 -12.11 -7.86 -1.83
C GLY A 149 -10.72 -7.20 -1.79
N ALA A 150 -10.63 -5.87 -1.91
CA ALA A 150 -9.37 -5.12 -1.90
C ALA A 150 -9.44 -3.85 -1.05
N PRO A 151 -8.34 -3.47 -0.36
CA PRO A 151 -8.33 -2.30 0.52
C PRO A 151 -8.19 -0.99 -0.27
N LEU A 152 -9.30 -0.44 -0.75
CA LEU A 152 -9.33 0.85 -1.48
C LEU A 152 -9.13 2.04 -0.51
N CYS A 153 -8.34 3.08 -0.83
CA CYS A 153 -8.10 4.20 0.13
C CYS A 153 -9.44 4.90 0.48
N PRO A 154 -9.83 4.95 1.77
CA PRO A 154 -11.14 5.44 2.23
C PRO A 154 -11.27 6.96 2.16
N CYS A 155 -10.17 7.71 2.05
CA CYS A 155 -10.20 9.18 2.01
C CYS A 155 -10.52 9.76 0.62
N ARG A 156 -10.97 8.93 -0.34
CA ARG A 156 -11.38 9.39 -1.66
C ARG A 156 -12.81 8.96 -1.95
N HIS A 157 -13.51 9.80 -2.72
CA HIS A 157 -14.78 9.44 -3.32
C HIS A 157 -14.53 8.83 -4.70
N TYR A 158 -15.31 7.81 -5.04
CA TYR A 158 -15.28 7.11 -6.32
C TYR A 158 -16.72 6.97 -6.81
N ASP A 159 -16.92 7.15 -8.11
CA ASP A 159 -18.23 6.94 -8.74
C ASP A 159 -18.54 5.44 -8.84
N ASP A 160 -17.58 4.64 -9.33
CA ASP A 160 -17.66 3.18 -9.48
C ASP A 160 -16.50 2.50 -8.73
N LYS A 161 -16.75 2.00 -7.52
CA LYS A 161 -15.70 1.44 -6.65
C LYS A 161 -15.14 0.11 -7.17
N GLU A 162 -15.99 -0.73 -7.76
CA GLU A 162 -15.62 -2.04 -8.30
C GLU A 162 -14.67 -1.91 -9.50
N ALA A 163 -14.91 -0.92 -10.36
CA ALA A 163 -14.05 -0.63 -11.51
C ALA A 163 -12.66 -0.14 -11.06
N GLU A 164 -12.59 0.70 -10.04
CA GLU A 164 -11.33 1.21 -9.48
C GLU A 164 -10.53 0.11 -8.76
N VAL A 165 -11.22 -0.80 -8.06
CA VAL A 165 -10.59 -1.97 -7.46
C VAL A 165 -9.97 -2.87 -8.53
N ALA A 166 -10.66 -3.07 -9.66
CA ALA A 166 -10.13 -3.83 -10.80
C ALA A 166 -8.93 -3.14 -11.48
N GLN A 167 -8.93 -1.81 -11.56
CA GLN A 167 -7.78 -1.04 -12.06
C GLN A 167 -6.58 -1.11 -11.11
N GLY A 168 -6.83 -1.11 -9.80
CA GLY A 168 -5.81 -1.26 -8.77
C GLY A 168 -4.92 -0.04 -8.54
N PHE A 169 -5.26 1.12 -9.09
CA PHE A 169 -4.48 2.35 -8.90
C PHE A 169 -4.54 2.85 -7.44
N TRP A 170 -5.73 2.77 -6.84
CA TRP A 170 -6.04 3.25 -5.49
C TRP A 170 -6.10 2.17 -4.42
N ASN A 171 -5.79 0.92 -4.78
CA ASN A 171 -5.67 -0.17 -3.82
C ASN A 171 -4.43 0.08 -2.95
N CYS A 172 -4.60 0.06 -1.63
CA CYS A 172 -3.53 0.29 -0.68
C CYS A 172 -2.50 -0.86 -0.74
N PRO A 173 -1.19 -0.57 -0.96
CA PRO A 173 -0.56 0.74 -1.10
C PRO A 173 -0.74 1.35 -2.50
N CYS A 174 -1.33 2.55 -2.57
CA CYS A 174 -1.67 3.20 -3.83
C CYS A 174 -0.44 3.60 -4.66
N VAL A 175 -0.61 3.88 -5.95
CA VAL A 175 0.49 4.28 -6.85
C VAL A 175 1.29 5.48 -6.30
N PRO A 176 0.68 6.58 -5.84
CA PRO A 176 1.43 7.71 -5.26
C PRO A 176 2.27 7.32 -4.04
N MET A 177 1.77 6.40 -3.21
CA MET A 177 2.51 5.90 -2.06
C MET A 177 3.73 5.08 -2.50
N ARG A 178 3.58 4.21 -3.50
CA ARG A 178 4.67 3.35 -3.96
C ARG A 178 5.76 4.10 -4.71
N GLU A 179 5.41 5.14 -5.46
CA GLU A 179 6.36 5.89 -6.28
C GLU A 179 7.01 7.07 -5.54
N ARG A 180 6.27 7.72 -4.64
CA ARG A 180 6.68 9.00 -4.02
C ARG A 180 6.58 9.02 -2.50
N ASN A 181 6.06 7.98 -1.86
CA ASN A 181 5.74 7.94 -0.44
C ASN A 181 4.77 9.04 0.01
N GLU A 182 3.85 9.44 -0.87
CA GLU A 182 2.82 10.44 -0.57
C GLU A 182 1.49 9.76 -0.20
N CYS A 183 1.13 9.80 1.08
CA CYS A 183 -0.12 9.26 1.58
C CYS A 183 -1.13 10.37 1.91
N HIS A 184 -2.14 10.57 1.07
CA HIS A 184 -3.23 11.52 1.36
C HIS A 184 -4.05 11.10 2.58
N CYS A 185 -4.19 9.79 2.78
CA CYS A 185 -4.89 9.17 3.91
C CYS A 185 -4.16 9.46 5.27
N MET A 186 -2.98 10.13 5.29
CA MET A 186 -2.14 10.42 6.48
C MET A 186 -1.73 9.19 7.32
N LEU A 187 -1.89 7.99 6.76
CA LEU A 187 -1.48 6.74 7.40
C LEU A 187 0.03 6.56 7.36
N PHE A 188 0.69 6.93 6.26
CA PHE A 188 2.13 6.80 6.11
C PHE A 188 2.76 8.17 5.88
N LEU A 189 3.40 8.70 6.91
CA LEU A 189 4.03 10.02 6.90
C LEU A 189 5.56 9.87 6.87
N THR A 190 6.23 10.78 6.16
CA THR A 190 7.69 10.89 6.14
C THR A 190 8.22 11.54 7.42
N GLU A 191 9.53 11.39 7.67
CA GLU A 191 10.22 11.97 8.86
C GLU A 191 10.14 13.50 8.91
N ASP A 192 9.97 14.13 7.76
CA ASP A 192 9.85 15.56 7.53
C ASP A 192 8.44 16.11 7.83
N ASN A 193 7.44 15.25 8.05
CA ASN A 193 6.08 15.70 8.34
C ASN A 193 5.91 16.09 9.82
N PRO A 194 5.35 17.27 10.14
CA PRO A 194 5.14 17.73 11.52
C PRO A 194 4.11 16.92 12.32
N PHE A 195 3.26 16.14 11.65
CA PHE A 195 2.21 15.32 12.29
C PHE A 195 2.63 13.86 12.47
N ARG A 196 3.91 13.53 12.32
CA ARG A 196 4.37 12.16 12.51
C ARG A 196 4.41 11.79 13.99
N ALA A 197 4.02 10.56 14.30
CA ALA A 197 4.34 9.91 15.57
C ALA A 197 5.81 9.46 15.59
N GLU A 198 6.34 9.22 16.78
CA GLU A 198 7.65 8.59 16.97
C GLU A 198 7.57 7.06 16.73
N ASP A 199 6.40 6.48 17.03
CA ASP A 199 6.13 5.05 16.92
C ASP A 199 5.26 4.71 15.70
N ALA A 200 5.50 3.52 15.13
CA ALA A 200 4.74 2.96 14.00
C ALA A 200 3.99 1.69 14.43
N GLU A 201 3.45 1.69 15.65
CA GLU A 201 2.73 0.57 16.26
C GLU A 201 1.42 1.07 16.86
N ILE A 202 0.35 0.29 16.71
CA ILE A 202 -0.98 0.62 17.23
C ILE A 202 -1.66 -0.64 17.76
N GLY A 203 -2.30 -0.55 18.92
CA GLY A 203 -3.00 -1.68 19.53
C GLY A 203 -4.26 -2.06 18.78
N LEU A 204 -4.64 -3.35 18.78
CA LEU A 204 -5.93 -3.77 18.23
C LEU A 204 -7.11 -3.19 19.02
N GLN A 205 -7.02 -3.23 20.36
CA GLN A 205 -8.03 -2.66 21.26
C GLN A 205 -8.15 -1.14 21.08
N GLU A 206 -7.00 -0.47 20.95
CA GLU A 206 -6.93 0.96 20.70
C GLU A 206 -7.66 1.36 19.40
N ILE A 207 -7.49 0.59 18.31
CA ILE A 207 -8.24 0.84 17.06
C ILE A 207 -9.74 0.75 17.30
N VAL A 208 -10.20 -0.29 18.00
CA VAL A 208 -11.63 -0.50 18.28
C VAL A 208 -12.17 0.67 19.10
N ASP A 209 -11.52 0.98 20.23
CA ASP A 209 -11.94 2.02 21.16
C ASP A 209 -12.06 3.41 20.49
N LEU A 210 -11.09 3.74 19.63
CA LEU A 210 -11.06 5.02 18.90
C LEU A 210 -12.10 5.08 17.78
N THR A 211 -12.47 3.96 17.19
CA THR A 211 -13.48 3.93 16.12
C THR A 211 -14.91 3.90 16.63
N ASP A 212 -15.12 3.41 17.86
CA ASP A 212 -16.43 3.41 18.52
C ASP A 212 -16.75 4.79 19.12
N ASN A 213 -15.73 5.58 19.45
CA ASN A 213 -15.88 6.94 19.99
C ASN A 213 -15.03 7.97 19.21
N PRO A 214 -15.42 8.34 17.97
CA PRO A 214 -14.61 9.18 17.08
C PRO A 214 -14.53 10.67 17.47
N GLY A 215 -14.80 11.03 18.73
CA GLY A 215 -15.12 12.39 19.16
C GLY A 215 -14.32 12.93 20.35
N HIS A 216 -13.12 12.42 20.61
CA HIS A 216 -12.23 12.98 21.65
C HIS A 216 -11.04 13.74 21.09
#